data_AF-A0A958KAU1-F1
#
_entry.id   AF-A0A958KAU1-F1
#
_cell.length_a   1.000
_cell.length_b   1.000
_cell.length_c   1.000
_cell.angle_alpha   90.00
_cell.angle_beta   90.00
_cell.angle_gamma   90.00
#
_symmetry.space_group_name_H-M   'P 1'
#
loop_
_entity.id
_entity.type
_entity.pdbx_description
1 polymer ?
#
loop_
_entity_poly.entity_id
_entity_poly.type
_entity_poly.pdbx_seq_one_letter_code
_entity_poly.pdbx_strand_id
1 'polypeptide(L)'
;MEKYPLEFKKNILEAIGNTPLVRLNKVVPKDAATVLVKCEHLNPTGSIKDRMALHIVEQAEKSGMLKPGGVIVENTSGNTGLALAMVAAVKGS
;
A
#
# COMPACT_ATOMS: atom_id res chain seq x y z
N MET A 1 13.09 -27.26 -9.78
CA MET A 1 12.33 -26.09 -10.28
C MET A 1 11.16 -25.75 -9.34
N GLU A 2 11.34 -25.91 -8.03
CA GLU A 2 10.26 -26.02 -7.03
C GLU A 2 10.48 -25.04 -5.86
N LYS A 3 11.15 -23.90 -6.11
CA LYS A 3 11.64 -23.00 -5.05
C LYS A 3 10.73 -21.80 -4.75
N TYR A 4 9.65 -21.63 -5.52
CA TYR A 4 8.67 -20.55 -5.34
C TYR A 4 7.28 -21.08 -5.68
N PRO A 5 6.48 -21.55 -4.71
CA PRO A 5 5.08 -21.82 -4.98
C PRO A 5 4.43 -20.53 -5.49
N LEU A 6 3.74 -20.61 -6.63
CA LEU A 6 2.97 -19.49 -7.18
C LEU A 6 1.73 -19.31 -6.31
N GLU A 7 1.84 -18.47 -5.28
CA GLU A 7 0.71 -18.04 -4.48
C GLU A 7 -0.01 -16.89 -5.21
N PHE A 8 -1.24 -17.16 -5.67
CA PHE A 8 -2.07 -16.16 -6.32
C PHE A 8 -2.86 -15.36 -5.27
N LYS A 9 -2.91 -14.03 -5.44
CA LYS A 9 -3.73 -13.12 -4.64
C LYS A 9 -5.11 -12.96 -5.27
N LYS A 10 -6.15 -12.78 -4.45
CA LYS A 10 -7.55 -12.62 -4.93
C LYS A 10 -7.74 -11.32 -5.70
N ASN A 11 -7.07 -10.26 -5.26
CA ASN A 11 -7.05 -8.95 -5.91
C ASN A 11 -5.78 -8.18 -5.50
N ILE A 12 -5.61 -7.00 -6.08
CA ILE A 12 -4.42 -6.16 -5.88
C ILE A 12 -4.27 -5.66 -4.43
N LEU A 13 -5.35 -5.59 -3.64
CA LEU A 13 -5.30 -5.09 -2.26
C LEU A 13 -4.51 -6.04 -1.35
N GLU A 14 -4.51 -7.35 -1.64
CA GLU A 14 -3.71 -8.34 -0.91
C GLU A 14 -2.21 -8.24 -1.21
N ALA A 15 -1.81 -7.43 -2.21
CA ALA A 15 -0.41 -7.12 -2.51
C ALA A 15 0.08 -5.84 -1.78
N ILE A 16 -0.79 -5.17 -1.01
CA ILE A 16 -0.39 -4.00 -0.23
C ILE A 16 0.48 -4.43 0.95
N GLY A 17 1.62 -3.78 1.08
CA GLY A 17 2.57 -3.98 2.15
C GLY A 17 3.66 -4.99 1.84
N ASN A 18 4.20 -5.64 2.87
CA ASN A 18 5.34 -6.57 2.78
C ASN A 18 6.54 -6.06 1.97
N THR A 19 6.71 -4.74 1.92
CA THR A 19 7.81 -4.09 1.19
C THR A 19 9.16 -4.41 1.86
N PRO A 20 10.23 -4.56 1.09
CA PRO A 20 11.53 -4.95 1.63
C PRO A 20 12.19 -3.83 2.45
N LEU A 21 13.07 -4.24 3.36
CA LEU A 21 14.12 -3.40 3.92
C LEU A 21 15.41 -3.64 3.14
N VAL A 22 16.01 -2.59 2.59
CA VAL A 22 17.21 -2.68 1.75
C VAL A 22 18.35 -1.88 2.37
N ARG A 23 19.53 -2.48 2.51
CA ARG A 23 20.72 -1.80 3.04
C ARG A 23 21.28 -0.80 2.03
N LEU A 24 21.62 0.40 2.51
CA LEU A 24 22.36 1.39 1.72
C LEU A 24 23.86 1.10 1.81
N ASN A 25 24.50 0.81 0.67
CA ASN A 25 25.91 0.41 0.63
C ASN A 25 26.87 1.50 0.12
N LYS A 26 26.36 2.51 -0.62
CA LYS A 26 27.22 3.48 -1.35
C LYS A 26 27.03 4.94 -0.92
N VAL A 27 25.87 5.30 -0.38
CA VAL A 27 25.48 6.69 -0.07
C VAL A 27 25.70 7.06 1.41
N VAL A 28 26.19 6.12 2.21
CA VAL A 28 26.48 6.31 3.63
C VAL A 28 27.98 6.16 3.88
N PRO A 29 28.57 6.92 4.81
CA PRO A 29 29.97 6.76 5.21
C PRO A 29 30.29 5.33 5.67
N LYS A 30 31.55 4.90 5.52
CA LYS A 30 31.98 3.53 5.86
C LYS A 30 31.84 3.21 7.34
N ASP A 31 31.92 4.22 8.18
CA ASP A 31 31.88 4.19 9.65
C ASP A 31 30.49 4.57 10.21
N ALA A 32 29.49 4.77 9.35
CA ALA A 32 28.12 5.02 9.77
C ALA A 32 27.46 3.77 10.38
N ALA A 33 26.37 3.97 11.11
CA ALA A 33 25.49 2.90 11.54
C ALA A 33 24.88 2.15 10.33
N THR A 34 24.29 0.97 10.55
CA THR A 34 23.54 0.28 9.50
C THR A 34 22.31 1.11 9.10
N VAL A 35 22.32 1.66 7.89
CA VAL A 35 21.17 2.40 7.33
C VAL A 35 20.39 1.52 6.35
N LEU A 36 19.09 1.39 6.60
CA LEU A 36 18.16 0.62 5.78
C LEU A 36 17.08 1.53 5.21
N VAL A 37 16.62 1.24 3.99
CA VAL A 37 15.46 1.88 3.38
C VAL A 37 14.29 0.92 3.40
N LYS A 38 13.15 1.39 3.90
CA LYS A 38 11.86 0.70 3.76
C LYS A 38 11.23 1.10 2.43
N CYS A 39 11.22 0.19 1.45
CA CYS A 39 10.85 0.50 0.07
C CYS A 39 9.33 0.57 -0.15
N GLU A 40 8.63 1.51 0.51
CA GLU A 40 7.17 1.70 0.38
C GLU A 40 6.71 2.14 -1.02
N HIS A 41 7.63 2.53 -1.90
CA HIS A 41 7.33 2.76 -3.31
C HIS A 41 7.04 1.47 -4.10
N LEU A 42 7.18 0.29 -3.48
CA LEU A 42 6.86 -1.00 -4.07
C LEU A 42 5.45 -1.50 -3.73
N ASN A 43 4.65 -0.71 -3.00
CA ASN A 43 3.22 -0.98 -2.92
C ASN A 43 2.56 -0.78 -4.31
N PRO A 44 1.38 -1.37 -4.57
CA PRO A 44 0.72 -1.35 -5.86
C PRO A 44 0.60 0.01 -6.56
N THR A 45 0.33 1.10 -5.83
CA THR A 45 0.23 2.45 -6.42
C THR A 45 1.55 3.23 -6.35
N GLY A 46 2.61 2.62 -5.84
CA GLY A 46 3.91 3.24 -5.73
C GLY A 46 4.10 4.09 -4.47
N SER A 47 3.26 3.95 -3.44
CA SER A 47 3.41 4.74 -2.21
C SER A 47 2.94 4.04 -0.93
N ILE A 48 3.39 4.55 0.22
CA ILE A 48 2.93 4.12 1.55
C ILE A 48 1.42 4.32 1.78
N LYS A 49 0.77 5.18 0.98
CA LYS A 49 -0.64 5.56 1.18
C LYS A 49 -1.61 4.40 0.93
N ASP A 50 -1.21 3.38 0.19
CA ASP A 50 -2.01 2.15 -0.03
C ASP A 50 -2.44 1.51 1.28
N ARG A 51 -1.53 1.43 2.26
CA ARG A 51 -1.82 0.83 3.57
C ARG A 51 -2.91 1.60 4.32
N MET A 52 -2.76 2.92 4.35
CA MET A 52 -3.69 3.80 5.05
C MET A 52 -5.05 3.82 4.36
N ALA A 53 -5.07 3.97 3.03
CA ALA A 53 -6.30 4.01 2.24
C ALA A 53 -7.13 2.73 2.42
N LEU A 54 -6.49 1.56 2.34
CA LEU A 54 -7.18 0.29 2.61
C LEU A 54 -7.77 0.27 4.02
N HIS A 55 -6.95 0.61 5.03
CA HIS A 55 -7.37 0.56 6.42
C HIS A 55 -8.57 1.47 6.72
N ILE A 56 -8.54 2.74 6.28
CA ILE A 56 -9.62 3.69 6.59
C ILE A 56 -10.91 3.33 5.87
N VAL A 57 -10.85 2.81 4.64
CA VAL A 57 -12.03 2.35 3.91
C VAL A 57 -12.64 1.14 4.62
N GLU A 58 -11.82 0.15 5.01
CA GLU A 58 -12.30 -1.02 5.77
C GLU A 58 -12.93 -0.64 7.11
N GLN A 59 -12.37 0.36 7.83
CA GLN A 59 -12.97 0.84 9.07
C GLN A 59 -14.29 1.60 8.81
N ALA A 60 -14.37 2.40 7.75
CA ALA A 60 -15.59 3.12 7.39
C ALA A 60 -16.72 2.15 6.98
N GLU A 61 -16.41 1.09 6.25
CA GLU A 61 -17.36 0.01 5.93
C GLU A 61 -17.79 -0.73 7.20
N LYS A 62 -16.84 -1.13 8.05
CA LYS A 62 -17.11 -1.88 9.28
C LYS A 62 -17.98 -1.09 10.27
N SER A 63 -17.81 0.22 10.34
CA SER A 63 -18.62 1.11 11.18
C SER A 63 -19.95 1.51 10.55
N GLY A 64 -20.20 1.13 9.29
CA GLY A 64 -21.41 1.50 8.54
C GLY A 64 -21.44 2.96 8.07
N MET A 65 -20.34 3.71 8.22
CA MET A 65 -20.19 5.06 7.70
C MET A 65 -20.09 5.09 6.17
N LEU A 66 -19.44 4.09 5.57
CA LEU A 66 -19.38 3.89 4.13
C LEU A 66 -20.28 2.71 3.76
N LYS A 67 -21.20 2.95 2.82
CA LYS A 67 -22.11 1.94 2.28
C LYS A 67 -21.75 1.67 0.81
N PRO A 68 -22.14 0.52 0.25
CA PRO A 68 -22.01 0.28 -1.19
C PRO A 68 -22.67 1.38 -2.01
N GLY A 69 -22.00 1.88 -3.05
CA GLY A 69 -22.42 3.06 -3.82
C GLY A 69 -22.08 4.41 -3.18
N GLY A 70 -21.28 4.41 -2.11
CA GLY A 70 -20.90 5.60 -1.36
C GLY A 70 -19.76 6.39 -2.03
N VAL A 71 -19.92 7.71 -2.10
CA VAL A 71 -18.88 8.59 -2.67
C VAL A 71 -17.82 8.92 -1.62
N ILE A 72 -16.55 8.67 -1.95
CA ILE A 72 -15.38 9.05 -1.15
C ILE A 72 -14.85 10.39 -1.66
N VAL A 73 -14.65 11.34 -0.75
CA VAL A 73 -14.02 12.64 -1.03
C VAL A 73 -12.80 12.80 -0.13
N GLU A 74 -11.65 13.10 -0.71
CA GLU A 74 -10.38 13.25 0.01
C GLU A 74 -9.60 14.45 -0.52
N ASN A 75 -8.98 15.23 0.38
CA ASN A 75 -8.06 16.29 -0.03
C ASN A 75 -6.63 15.74 -0.05
N THR A 76 -6.00 15.77 -1.22
CA THR A 76 -4.72 15.08 -1.41
C THR A 76 -3.87 15.75 -2.47
N SER A 77 -2.55 15.66 -2.28
CA SER A 77 -1.56 16.06 -3.28
C SER A 77 -1.30 15.00 -4.36
N GLY A 78 -1.92 13.80 -4.25
CA GLY A 78 -1.85 12.76 -5.28
C GLY A 78 -1.92 11.34 -4.74
N ASN A 79 -0.87 10.88 -4.05
CA ASN A 79 -0.71 9.47 -3.64
C ASN A 79 -1.90 8.89 -2.87
N THR A 80 -2.48 9.65 -1.93
CA THR A 80 -3.68 9.19 -1.21
C THR A 80 -4.88 9.05 -2.15
N GLY A 81 -5.03 9.93 -3.13
CA GLY A 81 -6.14 9.89 -4.08
C GLY A 81 -6.03 8.68 -4.99
N LEU A 82 -4.82 8.39 -5.48
CA LEU A 82 -4.57 7.18 -6.27
C LEU A 82 -4.81 5.89 -5.46
N ALA A 83 -4.33 5.85 -4.21
CA ALA A 83 -4.57 4.73 -3.31
C ALA A 83 -6.07 4.50 -3.03
N LEU A 84 -6.82 5.57 -2.71
CA LEU A 84 -8.26 5.48 -2.50
C LEU A 84 -9.02 5.10 -3.77
N ALA A 85 -8.62 5.64 -4.93
CA ALA A 85 -9.22 5.28 -6.20
C ALA A 85 -9.05 3.79 -6.52
N MET A 86 -7.85 3.22 -6.26
CA MET A 86 -7.61 1.79 -6.41
C MET A 86 -8.49 0.96 -5.45
N VAL A 87 -8.56 1.35 -4.17
CA VAL A 87 -9.38 0.64 -3.17
C VAL A 87 -10.86 0.68 -3.55
N ALA A 88 -11.38 1.85 -3.94
CA ALA A 88 -12.75 2.05 -4.37
C ALA A 88 -13.09 1.21 -5.61
N ALA A 89 -12.23 1.23 -6.62
CA ALA A 89 -12.41 0.46 -7.85
C ALA A 89 -12.49 -1.05 -7.62
N VAL A 90 -11.71 -1.58 -6.66
CA VAL A 90 -11.72 -3.02 -6.33
C VAL A 90 -12.93 -3.41 -5.49
N LYS A 91 -13.33 -2.56 -4.53
CA LYS A 91 -14.39 -2.90 -3.55
C LYS A 91 -15.79 -2.53 -4.03
N GLY A 92 -15.92 -1.72 -5.08
CA GLY A 92 -17.20 -1.28 -5.63
C GLY A 92 -17.87 -0.24 -4.74
N SER A 93 -17.07 0.67 -4.17
CA SER A 93 -17.58 1.87 -3.48
C SER A 93 -18.50 2.66 -4.39
#